data_AF-A0A1B8ZIW3-F1
#
_entry.id   AF-A0A1B8ZIW3-F1
#
_cell.length_a   1.000
_cell.length_b   1.000
_cell.length_c   1.000
_cell.angle_alpha   90.00
_cell.angle_beta   90.00
_cell.angle_gamma   90.00
#
_symmetry.space_group_name_H-M   'P 1'
#
loop_
_entity.id
_entity.type
_entity.pdbx_description
1 polymer ?
#
loop_
_entity_poly.entity_id
_entity_poly.type
_entity_poly.pdbx_seq_one_letter_code
_entity_poly.pdbx_strand_id
1 'polypeptide(L)'
;MFLLSGGVFLFSMFSLKDHFIFSIAGMFFLLMAKEIYDYVKKTIVSRAKHPLPLNLLCNIIELGKPFYFGKDKFDLDEIINDNQLPLTLNYIHNSQYPVLQFDKDKLFFHNREYNWKDLNWKYFIDGVTEYGRNHGKYIIEFEGTDPDHNRIKNKIEFEKIKAQENEVILLFIIHDLLFGKRSSYYY
;
A
#
# COMPACT_ATOMS: atom_id res chain seq x y z
N MET A 1 -38.47 -10.82 5.49
CA MET A 1 -38.94 -12.20 5.72
C MET A 1 -38.13 -13.20 4.89
N PHE A 2 -36.79 -13.10 4.89
CA PHE A 2 -35.89 -14.03 4.17
C PHE A 2 -34.63 -14.42 4.97
N LEU A 3 -34.46 -13.86 6.18
CA LEU A 3 -33.31 -14.14 7.07
C LEU A 3 -33.60 -15.22 8.12
N LEU A 4 -34.86 -15.61 8.30
CA LEU A 4 -35.27 -16.62 9.29
C LEU A 4 -35.46 -18.02 8.70
N SER A 5 -35.54 -18.16 7.37
CA SER A 5 -35.69 -19.46 6.70
C SER A 5 -34.36 -20.17 6.44
N GLY A 6 -33.23 -19.44 6.39
CA GLY A 6 -31.90 -20.04 6.18
C GLY A 6 -31.33 -20.74 7.42
N GLY A 7 -31.63 -20.23 8.62
CA GLY A 7 -31.11 -20.79 9.87
C GLY A 7 -31.78 -22.10 10.30
N VAL A 8 -33.06 -22.29 9.95
CA VAL A 8 -33.83 -23.48 10.35
C VAL A 8 -33.54 -24.69 9.45
N PHE A 9 -33.06 -24.46 8.22
CA PHE A 9 -32.74 -25.55 7.29
C PHE A 9 -31.43 -26.28 7.62
N LEU A 10 -30.55 -25.67 8.42
CA LEU A 10 -29.25 -26.24 8.78
C LEU A 10 -29.30 -27.25 9.94
N PHE A 11 -30.44 -27.38 10.64
CA PHE A 11 -30.53 -28.23 11.84
C PHE A 11 -31.12 -29.63 11.59
N SER A 12 -31.66 -29.93 10.40
CA SER A 12 -32.46 -31.15 10.15
C SER A 12 -31.79 -32.28 9.36
N MET A 13 -30.50 -32.19 9.01
CA MET A 13 -29.81 -33.21 8.21
C MET A 13 -28.61 -33.79 8.96
N PHE A 14 -28.87 -34.77 9.82
CA PHE A 14 -27.85 -35.60 10.47
C PHE A 14 -27.90 -37.03 9.91
N SER A 15 -27.12 -37.29 8.85
CA SER A 15 -26.76 -38.62 8.36
C SER A 15 -25.39 -38.59 7.69
N LEU A 16 -24.61 -39.68 7.74
CA LEU A 16 -23.21 -39.76 7.28
C LEU A 16 -22.96 -39.38 5.80
N LYS A 17 -24.00 -39.36 4.94
CA LYS A 17 -23.93 -38.83 3.56
C LYS A 17 -23.83 -37.31 3.50
N ASP A 18 -24.22 -36.63 4.57
CA ASP A 18 -24.32 -35.18 4.68
C ASP A 18 -22.95 -34.53 4.88
N HIS A 19 -21.91 -35.25 5.32
CA HIS A 19 -20.56 -34.68 5.46
C HIS A 19 -19.98 -34.19 4.12
N PHE A 20 -20.25 -34.90 3.02
CA PHE A 20 -19.77 -34.49 1.70
C PHE A 20 -20.54 -33.27 1.20
N ILE A 21 -21.88 -33.26 1.35
CA ILE A 21 -22.75 -32.14 0.97
C ILE A 21 -22.45 -30.91 1.83
N PHE A 22 -22.19 -31.09 3.13
CA PHE A 22 -21.81 -30.04 4.06
C PHE A 22 -20.41 -29.48 3.75
N SER A 23 -19.46 -30.33 3.32
CA SER A 23 -18.15 -29.85 2.87
C SER A 23 -18.25 -28.99 1.61
N ILE A 24 -19.10 -29.39 0.66
CA ILE A 24 -19.35 -28.63 -0.58
C ILE A 24 -20.12 -27.34 -0.27
N ALA A 25 -21.16 -27.40 0.57
CA ALA A 25 -21.92 -26.23 0.98
C ALA A 25 -21.07 -25.26 1.80
N GLY A 26 -20.20 -25.77 2.67
CA GLY A 26 -19.22 -24.97 3.42
C GLY A 26 -18.18 -24.31 2.49
N MET A 27 -17.65 -25.05 1.51
CA MET A 27 -16.73 -24.51 0.51
C MET A 27 -17.41 -23.45 -0.36
N PHE A 28 -18.65 -23.69 -0.77
CA PHE A 28 -19.46 -22.73 -1.54
C PHE A 28 -19.77 -21.47 -0.71
N PHE A 29 -20.09 -21.63 0.57
CA PHE A 29 -20.30 -20.49 1.47
C PHE A 29 -19.04 -19.65 1.66
N LEU A 30 -17.87 -20.28 1.80
CA LEU A 30 -16.59 -19.59 1.87
C LEU A 30 -16.25 -18.85 0.57
N LEU A 31 -16.52 -19.46 -0.59
CA LEU A 31 -16.33 -18.81 -1.90
C LEU A 31 -17.25 -17.59 -2.07
N MET A 32 -18.55 -17.73 -1.75
CA MET A 32 -19.51 -16.64 -1.83
C MET A 32 -19.20 -15.51 -0.84
N ALA A 33 -18.76 -15.84 0.38
CA ALA A 33 -18.34 -14.84 1.36
C ALA A 33 -17.14 -14.04 0.86
N LYS A 34 -16.18 -14.71 0.21
CA LYS A 34 -15.03 -14.06 -0.44
C LYS A 34 -15.45 -13.14 -1.59
N GLU A 35 -16.32 -13.61 -2.47
CA GLU A 35 -16.80 -12.80 -3.61
C GLU A 35 -17.59 -11.56 -3.18
N ILE A 36 -18.49 -11.71 -2.20
CA ILE A 36 -19.24 -10.58 -1.63
C ILE A 36 -18.28 -9.58 -0.98
N TYR A 37 -17.27 -10.08 -0.27
CA TYR A 37 -16.27 -9.23 0.34
C TYR A 37 -15.45 -8.45 -0.69
N ASP A 38 -14.91 -9.13 -1.72
CA ASP A 38 -14.12 -8.50 -2.79
C ASP A 38 -14.94 -7.42 -3.50
N TYR A 39 -16.24 -7.68 -3.70
CA TYR A 39 -17.18 -6.71 -4.25
C TYR A 39 -17.36 -5.48 -3.35
N VAL A 40 -17.55 -5.68 -2.03
CA VAL A 40 -17.71 -4.59 -1.06
C VAL A 40 -16.43 -3.77 -0.95
N LYS A 41 -15.27 -4.43 -0.80
CA LYS A 41 -13.95 -3.79 -0.78
C LYS A 41 -13.75 -2.94 -2.03
N LYS A 42 -13.96 -3.51 -3.21
CA LYS A 42 -13.83 -2.80 -4.49
C LYS A 42 -14.76 -1.59 -4.56
N THR A 43 -15.99 -1.72 -4.07
CA THR A 43 -16.98 -0.63 -4.10
C THR A 43 -16.59 0.51 -3.15
N ILE A 44 -16.11 0.20 -1.94
CA ILE A 44 -15.68 1.20 -0.96
C ILE A 44 -14.38 1.89 -1.43
N VAL A 45 -13.39 1.10 -1.83
CA VAL A 45 -12.09 1.59 -2.31
C VAL A 45 -12.27 2.48 -3.54
N SER A 46 -13.04 2.06 -4.54
CA SER A 46 -13.23 2.84 -5.77
C SER A 46 -13.93 4.19 -5.57
N ARG A 47 -14.69 4.35 -4.49
CA ARG A 47 -15.42 5.59 -4.16
C ARG A 47 -14.69 6.48 -3.15
N ALA A 48 -13.56 6.03 -2.59
CA ALA A 48 -12.81 6.77 -1.61
C ALA A 48 -12.03 7.93 -2.24
N LYS A 49 -11.86 9.02 -1.49
CA LYS A 49 -11.02 10.17 -1.89
C LYS A 49 -9.56 9.77 -2.14
N HIS A 50 -9.06 8.79 -1.38
CA HIS A 50 -7.71 8.24 -1.48
C HIS A 50 -7.80 6.71 -1.59
N PRO A 51 -8.05 6.17 -2.79
CA PRO A 51 -8.34 4.74 -2.98
C PRO A 51 -7.13 3.87 -2.64
N LEU A 52 -5.91 4.31 -3.00
CA LEU A 52 -4.70 3.51 -2.80
C LEU A 52 -4.32 3.35 -1.31
N PRO A 53 -4.22 4.42 -0.50
CA PRO A 53 -4.00 4.27 0.95
C PRO A 53 -5.06 3.42 1.63
N LEU A 54 -6.33 3.54 1.21
CA LEU A 54 -7.41 2.74 1.77
C LEU A 54 -7.28 1.26 1.37
N ASN A 55 -6.92 0.97 0.13
CA ASN A 55 -6.65 -0.41 -0.31
C ASN A 55 -5.48 -1.02 0.48
N LEU A 56 -4.42 -0.26 0.70
CA LEU A 56 -3.27 -0.69 1.50
C LEU A 56 -3.69 -0.97 2.95
N LEU A 57 -4.46 -0.07 3.57
CA LEU A 57 -4.98 -0.29 4.91
C LEU A 57 -5.86 -1.53 4.98
N CYS A 58 -6.80 -1.70 4.05
CA CYS A 58 -7.64 -2.91 3.96
C CYS A 58 -6.82 -4.19 3.81
N ASN A 59 -5.70 -4.12 3.06
CA ASN A 59 -4.77 -5.24 2.90
C ASN A 59 -3.94 -5.50 4.16
N ILE A 60 -3.44 -4.46 4.83
CA ILE A 60 -2.65 -4.56 6.07
C ILE A 60 -3.50 -5.08 7.23
N ILE A 61 -4.74 -4.60 7.37
CA ILE A 61 -5.67 -5.06 8.42
C ILE A 61 -6.37 -6.37 8.06
N GLU A 62 -5.90 -7.05 7.02
CA GLU A 62 -6.34 -8.39 6.59
C GLU A 62 -7.86 -8.51 6.34
N LEU A 63 -8.53 -7.41 5.98
CA LEU A 63 -9.88 -7.52 5.43
C LEU A 63 -9.74 -8.23 4.06
N GLY A 64 -10.05 -9.53 4.02
CA GLY A 64 -10.20 -10.31 2.78
C GLY A 64 -9.11 -11.32 2.42
N LYS A 65 -8.08 -11.53 3.24
CA LYS A 65 -7.11 -12.63 3.03
C LYS A 65 -7.25 -13.67 4.15
N PRO A 66 -7.11 -14.98 3.86
CA PRO A 66 -7.01 -15.98 4.92
C PRO A 66 -5.71 -15.75 5.71
N PHE A 67 -5.86 -15.54 7.01
CA PHE A 67 -4.86 -15.45 8.07
C PHE A 67 -3.41 -15.86 7.65
N TYR A 68 -2.52 -14.87 7.45
CA TYR A 68 -1.08 -15.12 7.24
C TYR A 68 -0.20 -14.53 8.34
N PHE A 69 -0.73 -14.34 9.56
CA PHE A 69 0.08 -14.20 10.78
C PHE A 69 0.88 -15.48 11.17
N GLY A 70 0.99 -16.46 10.26
CA GLY A 70 1.91 -17.59 10.36
C GLY A 70 3.20 -17.44 9.54
N LYS A 71 3.34 -16.39 8.72
CA LYS A 71 4.64 -15.98 8.18
C LYS A 71 5.18 -14.88 9.09
N ASP A 72 6.25 -15.15 9.83
CA ASP A 72 6.94 -14.18 10.71
C ASP A 72 7.54 -12.96 9.97
N LYS A 73 7.20 -12.74 8.68
CA LYS A 73 7.85 -11.75 7.80
C LYS A 73 6.83 -11.05 6.93
N PHE A 74 6.83 -9.72 7.02
CA PHE A 74 6.16 -8.78 6.11
C PHE A 74 6.68 -9.00 4.67
N ASP A 75 5.79 -9.36 3.74
CA ASP A 75 6.13 -9.64 2.33
C ASP A 75 5.83 -8.43 1.44
N LEU A 76 6.90 -7.69 1.08
CA LEU A 76 6.80 -6.49 0.25
C LEU A 76 6.23 -6.77 -1.14
N ASP A 77 6.67 -7.87 -1.75
CA ASP A 77 6.35 -8.20 -3.13
C ASP A 77 4.84 -8.48 -3.22
N GLU A 78 4.27 -9.12 -2.19
CA GLU A 78 2.83 -9.33 -2.07
C GLU A 78 2.06 -8.00 -1.93
N ILE A 79 2.50 -7.09 -1.07
CA ILE A 79 1.84 -5.79 -0.85
C ILE A 79 1.88 -4.92 -2.12
N ILE A 80 3.02 -4.85 -2.80
CA ILE A 80 3.16 -4.11 -4.05
C ILE A 80 2.18 -4.65 -5.09
N ASN A 81 2.14 -5.98 -5.26
CA ASN A 81 1.30 -6.63 -6.25
C ASN A 81 -0.20 -6.46 -5.94
N ASP A 82 -0.61 -6.63 -4.69
CA ASP A 82 -2.02 -6.49 -4.27
C ASP A 82 -2.56 -5.07 -4.45
N ASN A 83 -1.68 -4.07 -4.30
CA ASN A 83 -2.05 -2.67 -4.35
C ASN A 83 -1.73 -2.03 -5.70
N GLN A 84 -1.11 -2.77 -6.63
CA GLN A 84 -0.66 -2.27 -7.93
C GLN A 84 0.17 -0.99 -7.79
N LEU A 85 1.09 -0.97 -6.82
CA LEU A 85 1.89 0.23 -6.52
C LEU A 85 2.82 0.56 -7.69
N PRO A 86 2.82 1.80 -8.21
CA PRO A 86 3.76 2.20 -9.24
C PRO A 86 5.15 2.35 -8.64
N LEU A 87 6.04 1.39 -8.91
CA LEU A 87 7.42 1.43 -8.42
C LEU A 87 8.32 2.37 -9.23
N THR A 88 7.87 2.88 -10.36
CA THR A 88 8.63 3.81 -11.20
C THR A 88 7.78 5.02 -11.51
N LEU A 89 8.27 6.20 -11.15
CA LEU A 89 7.63 7.48 -11.34
C LEU A 89 8.44 8.34 -12.29
N ASN A 90 7.78 8.95 -13.26
CA ASN A 90 8.40 9.76 -14.31
C ASN A 90 8.11 11.26 -14.12
N TYR A 91 8.86 12.13 -14.82
CA TYR A 91 8.56 13.55 -14.85
C TYR A 91 7.22 13.81 -15.53
N ILE A 92 6.51 14.86 -15.10
CA ILE A 92 5.28 15.33 -15.77
C ILE A 92 5.55 15.67 -17.23
N HIS A 93 6.67 16.33 -17.51
CA HIS A 93 7.04 16.79 -18.85
C HIS A 93 7.92 15.82 -19.65
N ASN A 94 8.32 14.69 -19.05
CA ASN A 94 9.15 13.72 -19.74
C ASN A 94 8.93 12.29 -19.20
N SER A 95 8.07 11.54 -19.86
CA SER A 95 7.70 10.18 -19.46
C SER A 95 8.77 9.11 -19.76
N GLN A 96 9.81 9.45 -20.52
CA GLN A 96 10.87 8.51 -20.90
C GLN A 96 12.00 8.42 -19.86
N TYR A 97 12.00 9.31 -18.86
CA TYR A 97 13.07 9.39 -17.87
C TYR A 97 12.49 9.12 -16.47
N PRO A 98 12.81 7.96 -15.87
CA PRO A 98 12.39 7.66 -14.50
C PRO A 98 13.08 8.62 -13.54
N VAL A 99 12.28 9.30 -12.73
CA VAL A 99 12.73 10.24 -11.71
C VAL A 99 13.02 9.53 -10.42
N LEU A 100 12.11 8.62 -10.07
CA LEU A 100 12.11 7.88 -8.83
C LEU A 100 11.73 6.45 -9.14
N GLN A 101 12.60 5.51 -8.79
CA GLN A 101 12.34 4.10 -8.92
C GLN A 101 12.64 3.41 -7.58
N PHE A 102 11.66 2.64 -7.11
CA PHE A 102 11.71 1.86 -5.89
C PHE A 102 12.10 0.42 -6.27
N ASP A 103 13.22 -0.03 -5.74
CA ASP A 103 13.65 -1.43 -5.76
C ASP A 103 13.67 -1.97 -4.32
N LYS A 104 13.77 -3.29 -4.18
CA LYS A 104 13.64 -4.01 -2.90
C LYS A 104 14.59 -3.49 -1.82
N ASP A 105 15.83 -3.18 -2.20
CA ASP A 105 16.91 -2.73 -1.32
C ASP A 105 17.45 -1.34 -1.70
N LYS A 106 17.03 -0.79 -2.85
CA LYS A 106 17.55 0.47 -3.39
C LYS A 106 16.47 1.46 -3.79
N LEU A 107 16.75 2.74 -3.56
CA LEU A 107 16.04 3.84 -4.18
C LEU A 107 16.88 4.37 -5.34
N PHE A 108 16.30 4.48 -6.52
CA PHE A 108 16.91 5.18 -7.64
C PHE A 108 16.27 6.55 -7.78
N PHE A 109 17.08 7.61 -7.72
CA PHE A 109 16.62 8.98 -7.91
C PHE A 109 17.59 9.74 -8.81
N HIS A 110 17.09 10.29 -9.93
CA HIS A 110 17.90 11.00 -10.94
C HIS A 110 19.18 10.23 -11.34
N ASN A 111 19.06 8.95 -11.68
CA ASN A 111 20.16 8.04 -12.04
C ASN A 111 21.19 7.79 -10.92
N ARG A 112 20.88 8.13 -9.67
CA ARG A 112 21.68 7.76 -8.50
C ARG A 112 20.99 6.68 -7.70
N GLU A 113 21.76 5.73 -7.21
CA GLU A 113 21.31 4.67 -6.32
C GLU A 113 21.54 5.10 -4.87
N TYR A 114 20.56 4.80 -4.01
CA TYR A 114 20.64 4.98 -2.56
C TYR A 114 20.28 3.66 -1.89
N ASN A 115 21.01 3.30 -0.85
CA ASN A 115 20.66 2.13 -0.04
C ASN A 115 19.49 2.47 0.91
N TRP A 116 18.35 1.78 0.75
CA TRP A 116 17.18 1.99 1.62
C TRP A 116 17.50 1.76 3.09
N LYS A 117 18.39 0.80 3.38
CA LYS A 117 18.74 0.42 4.75
C LYS A 117 19.27 1.61 5.56
N ASP A 118 19.89 2.59 4.92
CA ASP A 118 20.49 3.76 5.59
C ASP A 118 19.74 5.06 5.29
N LEU A 119 18.64 4.98 4.53
CA LEU A 119 17.86 6.13 4.11
C LEU A 119 17.07 6.72 5.29
N ASN A 120 17.13 8.04 5.42
CA ASN A 120 16.30 8.85 6.30
C ASN A 120 15.48 9.82 5.44
N TRP A 121 14.23 10.09 5.80
CA TRP A 121 13.39 10.99 5.00
C TRP A 121 12.40 11.77 5.87
N LYS A 122 11.96 12.92 5.37
CA LYS A 122 10.91 13.73 5.97
C LYS A 122 10.05 14.35 4.90
N TYR A 123 8.79 14.57 5.26
CA TYR A 123 7.80 15.20 4.40
C TYR A 123 7.35 16.51 5.03
N PHE A 124 7.36 17.60 4.27
CA PHE A 124 6.97 18.94 4.74
C PHE A 124 6.62 19.86 3.57
N ILE A 125 6.09 21.03 3.91
CA ILE A 125 5.79 22.11 2.96
C ILE A 125 6.98 23.08 2.91
N ASP A 126 7.58 23.25 1.73
CA ASP A 126 8.69 24.18 1.46
C ASP A 126 8.15 25.47 0.85
N GLY A 127 8.16 26.57 1.62
CA GLY A 127 7.73 27.91 1.16
C GLY A 127 7.22 28.82 2.29
N VAL A 128 6.97 30.09 1.94
CA VAL A 128 6.51 31.12 2.89
C VAL A 128 4.99 31.12 2.97
N THR A 129 4.45 30.99 4.18
CA THR A 129 3.04 31.26 4.49
C THR A 129 2.81 32.77 4.52
N GLU A 130 2.68 33.41 3.36
CA GLU A 130 2.26 34.81 3.30
C GLU A 130 0.72 34.90 3.43
N TYR A 131 0.26 35.58 4.49
CA TYR A 131 -1.13 35.99 4.67
C TYR A 131 -2.19 34.88 4.54
N GLY A 132 -1.90 33.69 5.08
CA GLY A 132 -2.86 32.58 5.10
C GLY A 132 -3.11 31.93 3.74
N ARG A 133 -2.35 32.28 2.70
CA ARG A 133 -2.35 31.58 1.41
C ARG A 133 -1.17 30.61 1.37
N ASN A 134 -1.47 29.32 1.25
CA ASN A 134 -0.45 28.29 1.16
C ASN A 134 0.13 28.28 -0.27
N HIS A 135 1.23 29.00 -0.48
CA HIS A 135 2.03 28.95 -1.72
C HIS A 135 3.21 27.98 -1.64
N GLY A 136 3.30 27.21 -0.55
CA GLY A 136 4.36 26.25 -0.33
C GLY A 136 4.21 25.00 -1.18
N LYS A 137 5.36 24.37 -1.47
CA LYS A 137 5.47 23.16 -2.26
C LYS A 137 5.59 21.97 -1.34
N TYR A 138 4.78 20.95 -1.53
CA TYR A 138 4.97 19.69 -0.83
C TYR A 138 6.26 19.02 -1.30
N ILE A 139 7.10 18.63 -0.36
CA ILE A 139 8.38 17.98 -0.66
C ILE A 139 8.65 16.78 0.25
N ILE A 140 9.35 15.79 -0.28
CA ILE A 140 10.06 14.77 0.51
C ILE A 140 11.55 15.10 0.43
N GLU A 141 12.16 15.40 1.57
CA GLU A 141 13.62 15.45 1.69
C GLU A 141 14.11 14.11 2.21
N PHE A 142 15.13 13.55 1.57
CA PHE A 142 15.72 12.28 1.98
C PHE A 142 17.24 12.32 1.92
N GLU A 143 17.86 11.46 2.71
CA GLU A 143 19.29 11.35 2.85
C GLU A 143 19.68 9.88 2.99
N GLY A 144 20.63 9.41 2.19
CA GLY A 144 21.07 8.02 2.21
C GLY A 144 22.52 7.90 1.75
N THR A 145 23.02 6.67 1.76
CA THR A 145 24.35 6.31 1.26
C THR A 145 24.24 5.82 -0.18
N ASP A 146 25.17 6.26 -1.04
CA ASP A 146 25.36 5.67 -2.37
C ASP A 146 26.20 4.38 -2.30
N PRO A 147 26.39 3.64 -3.42
CA PRO A 147 27.22 2.43 -3.43
C PRO A 147 28.68 2.68 -3.02
N ASP A 148 29.18 3.89 -3.18
CA ASP A 148 30.52 4.34 -2.80
C ASP A 148 30.59 4.81 -1.34
N HIS A 149 29.52 4.62 -0.56
CA HIS A 149 29.36 4.99 0.85
C HIS A 149 29.40 6.51 1.13
N ASN A 150 29.16 7.33 0.10
CA ASN A 150 28.99 8.76 0.28
C ASN A 150 27.58 9.06 0.79
N ARG A 151 27.49 9.89 1.82
CA ARG A 151 26.21 10.38 2.34
C ARG A 151 25.71 11.52 1.45
N ILE A 152 24.53 11.32 0.84
CA ILE A 152 23.95 12.24 -0.13
C ILE A 152 22.54 12.60 0.30
N LYS A 153 22.24 13.89 0.24
CA LYS A 153 20.94 14.46 0.56
C LYS A 153 20.26 14.98 -0.70
N ASN A 154 18.99 14.62 -0.89
CA ASN A 154 18.17 15.03 -2.02
C ASN A 154 16.75 15.38 -1.61
N LYS A 155 16.01 16.00 -2.55
CA LYS A 155 14.59 16.31 -2.35
C LYS A 155 13.76 16.00 -3.58
N ILE A 156 12.55 15.52 -3.33
CA ILE A 156 11.50 15.26 -4.29
C ILE A 156 10.49 16.40 -4.19
N GLU A 157 10.29 17.12 -5.29
CA GLU A 157 9.23 18.12 -5.41
C GLU A 157 8.05 17.53 -6.17
N PHE A 158 6.90 17.39 -5.50
CA PHE A 158 5.74 16.71 -6.06
C PHE A 158 5.20 17.37 -7.33
N GLU A 159 5.36 18.69 -7.47
CA GLU A 159 5.01 19.43 -8.68
C GLU A 159 5.75 18.98 -9.93
N LYS A 160 6.88 18.25 -9.80
CA LYS A 160 7.70 17.81 -10.93
C LYS A 160 7.42 16.35 -11.34
N ILE A 161 6.77 15.56 -10.51
CA ILE A 161 6.58 14.11 -10.72
C ILE A 161 5.14 13.82 -11.10
N LYS A 162 4.96 12.91 -12.06
CA LYS A 162 3.64 12.42 -12.47
C LYS A 162 3.17 11.30 -11.54
N ALA A 163 2.90 11.64 -10.28
CA ALA A 163 2.40 10.71 -9.27
C ALA A 163 1.48 11.45 -8.29
N GLN A 164 0.50 10.75 -7.69
CA GLN A 164 -0.21 11.38 -6.58
C GLN A 164 0.69 11.39 -5.35
N GLU A 165 0.70 12.51 -4.64
CA GLU A 165 1.53 12.73 -3.46
C GLU A 165 1.43 11.60 -2.42
N ASN A 166 0.19 11.16 -2.15
CA ASN A 166 -0.12 10.06 -1.25
C ASN A 166 0.49 8.72 -1.68
N GLU A 167 0.67 8.47 -2.98
CA GLU A 167 1.24 7.22 -3.49
C GLU A 167 2.74 7.15 -3.19
N VAL A 168 3.45 8.25 -3.40
CA VAL A 168 4.88 8.33 -3.11
C VAL A 168 5.15 8.25 -1.62
N ILE A 169 4.39 9.01 -0.81
CA ILE A 169 4.51 8.96 0.65
C ILE A 169 4.27 7.52 1.16
N LEU A 170 3.28 6.83 0.59
CA LEU A 170 2.97 5.45 0.96
C LEU A 170 4.15 4.51 0.71
N LEU A 171 4.86 4.67 -0.42
CA LEU A 171 6.05 3.87 -0.73
C LEU A 171 7.16 4.09 0.30
N PHE A 172 7.44 5.34 0.68
CA PHE A 172 8.41 5.65 1.74
C PHE A 172 8.00 5.06 3.10
N ILE A 173 6.71 5.10 3.46
CA ILE A 173 6.19 4.48 4.70
C ILE A 173 6.37 2.95 4.67
N ILE A 174 5.99 2.30 3.56
CA ILE A 174 6.14 0.85 3.41
C ILE A 174 7.61 0.44 3.55
N HIS A 175 8.53 1.22 2.97
CA HIS A 175 9.96 0.96 3.10
C HIS A 175 10.47 1.15 4.54
N ASP A 176 10.03 2.17 5.27
CA ASP A 176 10.38 2.32 6.70
C ASP A 176 9.94 1.12 7.53
N LEU A 177 8.72 0.60 7.28
CA LEU A 177 8.19 -0.58 7.95
C LEU A 177 9.03 -1.84 7.69
N LEU A 178 9.56 -2.02 6.47
CA LEU A 178 10.41 -3.16 6.12
C LEU A 178 11.71 -3.21 6.92
N PHE A 179 12.36 -2.05 7.06
CA PHE A 179 13.68 -1.96 7.71
C PHE A 179 13.58 -1.68 9.21
N GLY A 180 12.37 -1.67 9.77
CA GLY A 180 12.13 -1.39 11.19
C GLY A 180 12.57 0.02 11.59
N LYS A 181 12.59 0.95 10.64
CA LYS A 181 13.03 2.31 10.86
C LYS A 181 11.84 3.23 11.14
N ARG A 182 12.04 4.18 12.04
CA ARG A 182 11.16 5.34 12.21
C ARG A 182 11.84 6.55 11.60
N SER A 183 12.06 6.50 10.29
CA SER A 183 12.79 7.58 9.60
C SER A 183 11.91 8.81 9.41
N SER A 184 10.58 8.62 9.37
CA SER A 184 9.59 9.66 9.15
C SER A 184 9.49 10.68 10.30
N TYR A 185 9.91 11.92 10.06
CA TYR A 185 9.47 13.08 10.84
C TYR A 185 8.35 13.79 10.07
N TYR A 186 7.15 13.82 10.64
CA TYR A 186 6.02 14.63 10.16
C TYR A 186 6.05 15.97 10.89
N TYR A 187 6.09 17.07 10.13
CA TYR A 187 5.91 18.43 10.64
C TYR A 187 4.70 19.09 10.00
#